data_AF-A0A8E2DIB3-F1
#
_entry.id   AF-A0A8E2DIB3-F1
#
_cell.length_a   1.000
_cell.length_b   1.000
_cell.length_c   1.000
_cell.angle_alpha   90.00
_cell.angle_beta   90.00
_cell.angle_gamma   90.00
#
_symmetry.space_group_name_H-M   'P 1'
#
loop_
_entity.id
_entity.type
_entity.pdbx_description
1 polymer ?
#
loop_
_entity_poly.entity_id
_entity_poly.type
_entity_poly.pdbx_seq_one_letter_code
_entity_poly.pdbx_strand_id
1 'polypeptide(L)'
;MSWKLSSKKSKESKENGVVSRSVTPIPSRSATPRPPDMPENNFRSGMLTIRIFSGRGLALPPGMQVPEVIQKALESAPQGRGSTGSQRESMQRKRFWWLPYVVLEFDKNEILIDALGGDLSKPEWRYRADFDVSRMSNISVSAYVRTAQCVNGRDDMGNDLLMARVDLTPQLDGHHTSDQWFNATTGSGSFHLKIDFKPARHESLSIEQFDLLKVIGKGSFGKVMQVRKKDTQRIYALKTIRKANIASRPGEITHILAERTVLALVNNPFIVPLKFSFQTPDKLYLVMSFVNGGELFYHLQREGKFDEYRSRFYAAELLCALEHLHSFNVVYRDLKPENILLDYTGHIALCDFGLCKLNMSETEKTNTFCGTPEYIAPELLESQGYTKTVDWWTLGVLLYEMMTGLPPFYDEKVDVMYQRILTDPLVFPPDMPPDAKNVMVGLLQRDPTKRLGAGGADEIKRHAFFSKHVDWQRLMAKKIQPPFKPSVESVLDVANFDSEFTAEAAQDSHVDATPLSETVQDQFRGFTYNPGNEYLSESVSYPSHMG
;
A
#
# COMPACT_ATOMS: atom_id res chain seq x y z
N MET A 1 3.20 -38.93 32.53
CA MET A 1 3.32 -40.40 32.49
C MET A 1 2.13 -40.96 31.70
N SER A 2 2.35 -42.06 30.96
CA SER A 2 1.42 -42.88 30.14
C SER A 2 -0.05 -42.83 30.59
N TRP A 3 -1.07 -43.00 29.75
CA TRP A 3 -1.58 -44.32 29.34
C TRP A 3 -2.40 -44.27 28.03
N LYS A 4 -2.16 -45.27 27.17
CA LYS A 4 -2.95 -45.67 26.01
C LYS A 4 -4.32 -46.24 26.42
N LEU A 5 -5.30 -46.18 25.51
CA LEU A 5 -6.37 -47.18 25.45
C LEU A 5 -6.75 -47.53 24.01
N SER A 6 -7.15 -48.79 23.88
CA SER A 6 -7.13 -49.66 22.70
C SER A 6 -8.50 -49.74 21.99
N SER A 7 -8.45 -50.43 20.85
CA SER A 7 -9.41 -50.60 19.76
C SER A 7 -10.68 -51.42 20.02
N LYS A 8 -11.67 -51.18 19.13
CA LYS A 8 -12.62 -52.09 18.47
C LYS A 8 -13.76 -52.75 19.28
N LYS A 9 -15.00 -52.52 18.79
CA LYS A 9 -15.90 -53.59 18.28
C LYS A 9 -17.07 -53.05 17.45
N SER A 10 -17.37 -53.78 16.38
CA SER A 10 -18.48 -53.67 15.43
C SER A 10 -19.71 -54.47 15.88
N LYS A 11 -20.93 -54.00 15.60
CA LYS A 11 -22.03 -54.83 15.02
C LYS A 11 -23.30 -54.04 14.62
N GLU A 12 -23.73 -54.32 13.39
CA GLU A 12 -25.10 -54.50 12.87
C GLU A 12 -26.15 -53.35 12.87
N SER A 13 -26.23 -52.70 11.71
CA SER A 13 -27.40 -52.60 10.80
C SER A 13 -28.82 -52.52 11.40
N LYS A 14 -29.46 -51.37 11.20
CA LYS A 14 -30.87 -51.28 10.82
C LYS A 14 -31.03 -50.31 9.65
N GLU A 15 -31.56 -50.83 8.55
CA GLU A 15 -32.02 -50.09 7.39
C GLU A 15 -33.11 -49.09 7.80
N ASN A 16 -33.01 -47.86 7.31
CA ASN A 16 -34.17 -46.99 7.07
C ASN A 16 -33.84 -46.07 5.89
N GLY A 17 -34.76 -46.04 4.92
CA GLY A 17 -34.55 -45.62 3.54
C GLY A 17 -34.01 -44.21 3.34
N VAL A 18 -33.01 -44.12 2.45
CA VAL A 18 -32.51 -42.86 1.90
C VAL A 18 -33.41 -42.46 0.74
N VAL A 19 -34.28 -41.47 0.97
CA VAL A 19 -34.92 -40.72 -0.10
C VAL A 19 -33.87 -39.79 -0.70
N SER A 20 -33.46 -40.12 -1.92
CA SER A 20 -32.61 -39.29 -2.77
C SER A 20 -33.22 -37.90 -2.92
N ARG A 21 -32.60 -36.89 -2.29
CA ARG A 21 -32.82 -35.48 -2.62
C ARG A 21 -31.61 -35.00 -3.41
N SER A 22 -31.88 -34.81 -4.69
CA SER A 22 -31.03 -34.15 -5.68
C SER A 22 -30.36 -32.91 -5.11
N VAL A 23 -29.03 -32.93 -5.06
CA VAL A 23 -28.20 -31.74 -4.84
C VAL A 23 -28.33 -30.89 -6.09
N THR A 24 -29.15 -29.85 -6.01
CA THR A 24 -29.19 -28.79 -7.01
C THR A 24 -27.89 -28.00 -6.88
N PRO A 25 -27.16 -27.74 -7.99
CA PRO A 25 -25.93 -26.96 -7.93
C PRO A 25 -26.25 -25.53 -7.48
N ILE A 26 -25.60 -25.09 -6.40
CA ILE A 26 -25.60 -23.71 -5.94
C ILE A 26 -25.00 -22.87 -7.09
N PRO A 27 -25.71 -21.88 -7.64
CA PRO A 27 -25.14 -21.04 -8.69
C PRO A 27 -23.97 -20.25 -8.11
N SER A 28 -22.80 -20.42 -8.72
CA SER A 28 -21.58 -19.65 -8.50
C SER A 28 -21.77 -18.19 -8.91
N ARG A 29 -22.36 -17.40 -8.02
CA ARG A 29 -22.26 -15.93 -8.06
C ARG A 29 -21.84 -15.42 -6.69
N SER A 30 -20.56 -15.54 -6.36
CA SER A 30 -19.91 -14.56 -5.49
C SER A 30 -19.69 -13.28 -6.31
N ALA A 31 -20.78 -12.56 -6.56
CA ALA A 31 -20.67 -11.20 -7.08
C ALA A 31 -20.12 -10.34 -5.94
N THR A 32 -18.81 -10.10 -5.94
CA THR A 32 -18.21 -9.03 -5.14
C THR A 32 -18.98 -7.72 -5.42
N PRO A 33 -19.44 -6.99 -4.39
CA PRO A 33 -20.22 -5.78 -4.62
C PRO A 33 -19.37 -4.72 -5.32
N ARG A 34 -19.80 -4.25 -6.50
CA ARG A 34 -19.42 -2.91 -6.97
C ARG A 34 -20.33 -1.90 -6.25
N PRO A 35 -19.81 -0.79 -5.71
CA PRO A 35 -20.66 0.31 -5.29
C PRO A 35 -21.53 0.78 -6.46
N PRO A 36 -22.79 1.21 -6.22
CA PRO A 36 -23.73 1.58 -7.27
C PRO A 36 -23.32 2.81 -8.12
N ASP A 37 -22.28 3.56 -7.73
CA ASP A 37 -21.92 4.87 -8.31
C ASP A 37 -20.47 4.99 -8.83
N MET A 38 -19.75 3.90 -9.08
CA MET A 38 -18.41 4.00 -9.69
C MET A 38 -18.54 4.28 -11.20
N PRO A 39 -18.00 5.39 -11.73
CA PRO A 39 -18.04 5.69 -13.16
C PRO A 39 -17.37 4.57 -13.97
N GLU A 40 -17.91 4.25 -15.15
CA GLU A 40 -17.24 3.39 -16.13
C GLU A 40 -15.92 4.05 -16.54
N ASN A 41 -14.84 3.62 -15.90
CA ASN A 41 -13.52 4.13 -16.18
C ASN A 41 -13.00 3.39 -17.44
N ASN A 42 -13.22 3.97 -18.61
CA ASN A 42 -12.81 3.46 -19.92
C ASN A 42 -11.28 3.55 -20.14
N PHE A 43 -10.46 3.12 -19.18
CA PHE A 43 -9.02 2.99 -19.37
C PHE A 43 -8.64 1.53 -19.63
N ARG A 44 -7.57 1.34 -20.41
CA ARG A 44 -6.94 0.05 -20.65
C ARG A 44 -5.69 -0.05 -19.80
N SER A 45 -5.36 -1.25 -19.35
CA SER A 45 -4.02 -1.50 -18.85
C SER A 45 -3.00 -1.52 -19.98
N GLY A 46 -1.74 -1.35 -19.62
CA GLY A 46 -0.66 -1.41 -20.58
C GLY A 46 0.63 -0.87 -20.02
N MET A 47 1.49 -0.44 -20.93
CA MET A 47 2.75 0.18 -20.60
C MET A 47 2.71 1.67 -20.94
N LEU A 48 3.00 2.49 -19.93
CA LEU A 48 3.16 3.94 -20.07
C LEU A 48 4.66 4.26 -20.07
N THR A 49 5.18 4.67 -21.22
CA THR A 49 6.55 5.14 -21.39
C THR A 49 6.58 6.66 -21.31
N ILE A 50 7.34 7.20 -20.37
CA ILE A 50 7.54 8.64 -20.19
C ILE A 50 9.01 8.94 -20.45
N ARG A 51 9.27 9.83 -21.40
CA ARG A 51 10.61 10.39 -21.65
C ARG A 51 10.63 11.84 -21.20
N ILE A 52 11.55 12.14 -20.30
CA ILE A 52 11.81 13.49 -19.82
C ILE A 52 13.09 13.99 -20.48
N PHE A 53 12.98 15.01 -21.32
CA PHE A 53 14.12 15.55 -22.06
C PHE A 53 14.83 16.65 -21.28
N SER A 54 14.13 17.75 -21.02
CA SER A 54 14.70 18.97 -20.43
C SER A 54 13.63 19.87 -19.79
N GLY A 55 14.08 20.79 -18.96
CA GLY A 55 13.27 21.89 -18.41
C GLY A 55 13.62 23.20 -19.09
N ARG A 56 12.72 24.19 -19.01
CA ARG A 56 13.02 25.58 -19.39
C ARG A 56 12.30 26.57 -18.48
N GLY A 57 12.96 27.68 -18.20
CA GLY A 57 12.39 28.74 -17.37
C GLY A 57 12.13 28.30 -15.94
N LEU A 58 12.82 27.27 -15.45
CA LEU A 58 12.73 26.87 -14.05
C LEU A 58 13.33 27.99 -13.18
N ALA A 59 12.63 28.31 -12.10
CA ALA A 59 13.09 29.32 -11.14
C ALA A 59 12.86 28.84 -9.71
N LEU A 60 13.69 29.35 -8.79
CA LEU A 60 13.45 29.17 -7.36
C LEU A 60 12.17 29.92 -6.95
N PRO A 61 11.52 29.49 -5.85
CA PRO A 61 10.40 30.22 -5.28
C PRO A 61 10.77 31.70 -5.02
N PRO A 62 9.81 32.64 -5.19
CA PRO A 62 10.06 34.05 -4.94
C PRO A 62 10.65 34.30 -3.55
N GLY A 63 11.72 35.09 -3.47
CA GLY A 63 12.39 35.42 -2.21
C GLY A 63 13.44 34.42 -1.73
N MET A 64 13.57 33.26 -2.36
CA MET A 64 14.61 32.28 -2.04
C MET A 64 15.89 32.55 -2.83
N GLN A 65 17.03 32.48 -2.14
CA GLN A 65 18.37 32.53 -2.74
C GLN A 65 18.81 31.14 -3.18
N VAL A 66 19.75 31.07 -4.14
CA VAL A 66 20.40 29.79 -4.49
C VAL A 66 21.13 29.27 -3.25
N PRO A 67 20.91 28.01 -2.84
CA PRO A 67 21.60 27.43 -1.68
C PRO A 67 23.13 27.55 -1.79
N GLU A 68 23.82 27.88 -0.69
CA GLU A 68 25.28 28.10 -0.68
C GLU A 68 26.07 26.93 -1.25
N VAL A 69 25.60 25.71 -0.98
CA VAL A 69 26.22 24.48 -1.48
C VAL A 69 26.23 24.41 -3.00
N ILE A 70 25.18 24.95 -3.64
CA ILE A 70 25.06 25.00 -5.09
C ILE A 70 25.87 26.16 -5.66
N GLN A 71 25.93 27.30 -4.97
CA GLN A 71 26.82 28.41 -5.36
C GLN A 71 28.28 27.94 -5.42
N LYS A 72 28.77 27.23 -4.40
CA LYS A 72 30.12 26.64 -4.39
C LYS A 72 30.33 25.62 -5.51
N ALA A 73 29.31 24.84 -5.85
CA ALA A 73 29.38 23.87 -6.94
C ALA A 73 29.42 24.55 -8.32
N LEU A 74 28.66 25.63 -8.51
CA LEU A 74 28.67 26.44 -9.73
C LEU A 74 30.04 27.07 -9.99
N GLU A 75 30.72 27.54 -8.95
CA GLU A 75 32.06 28.12 -9.02
C GLU A 75 33.15 27.09 -9.37
N SER A 76 32.94 25.82 -9.02
CA SER A 76 33.91 24.73 -9.18
C SER A 76 33.60 23.78 -10.36
N ALA A 77 32.48 23.98 -11.07
CA ALA A 77 32.04 23.08 -12.13
C ALA A 77 32.90 23.16 -13.40
N PRO A 78 33.38 22.04 -13.96
CA PRO A 78 34.18 22.04 -15.18
C PRO A 78 33.32 22.36 -16.42
N GLN A 79 33.78 23.30 -17.25
CA GLN A 79 33.18 23.62 -18.54
C GLN A 79 33.52 22.53 -19.58
N GLY A 80 32.59 21.65 -19.93
CA GLY A 80 32.85 20.64 -20.98
C GLY A 80 31.64 19.83 -21.46
N ARG A 81 31.46 19.75 -22.79
CA ARG A 81 30.39 19.01 -23.49
C ARG A 81 30.53 17.49 -23.31
N GLY A 82 29.42 16.83 -22.97
CA GLY A 82 29.35 15.37 -22.72
C GLY A 82 29.27 14.51 -23.99
N SER A 83 29.89 13.32 -23.94
CA SER A 83 29.84 12.23 -24.92
C SER A 83 28.89 11.11 -24.44
N THR A 84 28.20 10.46 -25.38
CA THR A 84 27.06 9.55 -25.21
C THR A 84 27.45 8.09 -24.95
N GLY A 85 27.15 7.56 -23.76
CA GLY A 85 27.24 6.12 -23.45
C GLY A 85 26.67 5.78 -22.07
N SER A 86 25.85 4.71 -21.98
CA SER A 86 25.00 4.38 -20.81
C SER A 86 25.74 4.18 -19.48
N GLN A 87 26.91 3.53 -19.44
CA GLN A 87 27.71 3.39 -18.20
C GLN A 87 28.40 4.70 -17.78
N ARG A 88 28.61 5.64 -18.70
CA ARG A 88 29.16 6.97 -18.41
C ARG A 88 28.08 7.96 -17.96
N GLU A 89 26.81 7.73 -18.30
CA GLU A 89 25.70 8.59 -17.90
C GLU A 89 25.47 8.61 -16.39
N SER A 90 25.54 7.47 -15.70
CA SER A 90 25.40 7.43 -14.23
C SER A 90 26.53 8.20 -13.53
N MET A 91 27.76 8.06 -14.00
CA MET A 91 28.89 8.86 -13.51
C MET A 91 28.77 10.34 -13.89
N GLN A 92 28.24 10.68 -15.07
CA GLN A 92 27.99 12.07 -15.47
C GLN A 92 26.91 12.72 -14.60
N ARG A 93 25.80 12.03 -14.30
CA ARG A 93 24.74 12.53 -13.41
C ARG A 93 25.29 12.90 -12.03
N LYS A 94 26.18 12.07 -11.47
CA LYS A 94 26.88 12.39 -10.21
C LYS A 94 27.72 13.67 -10.26
N ARG A 95 28.19 14.11 -11.43
CA ARG A 95 28.95 15.36 -11.60
C ARG A 95 28.06 16.61 -11.60
N PHE A 96 26.78 16.44 -11.92
CA PHE A 96 25.79 17.52 -12.00
C PHE A 96 24.75 17.43 -10.89
N TRP A 97 25.11 16.86 -9.75
CA TRP A 97 24.23 16.72 -8.58
C TRP A 97 23.63 18.05 -8.10
N TRP A 98 24.31 19.17 -8.40
CA TRP A 98 23.90 20.53 -8.04
C TRP A 98 22.87 21.15 -9.00
N LEU A 99 22.61 20.51 -10.15
CA LEU A 99 21.54 20.91 -11.05
C LEU A 99 20.18 20.38 -10.55
N PRO A 100 19.05 20.98 -10.99
CA PRO A 100 17.74 20.52 -10.59
C PRO A 100 17.53 19.07 -10.98
N TYR A 101 17.13 18.24 -10.02
CA TYR A 101 16.74 16.86 -10.27
C TYR A 101 15.22 16.77 -10.40
N VAL A 102 14.74 15.71 -11.04
CA VAL A 102 13.31 15.46 -11.22
C VAL A 102 12.87 14.26 -10.42
N VAL A 103 11.74 14.39 -9.74
CA VAL A 103 10.94 13.27 -9.24
C VAL A 103 9.80 13.05 -10.23
N LEU A 104 9.83 11.92 -10.92
CA LEU A 104 8.75 11.45 -11.78
C LEU A 104 7.94 10.39 -11.03
N GLU A 105 6.66 10.63 -10.82
CA GLU A 105 5.73 9.72 -10.13
C GLU A 105 4.60 9.32 -11.07
N PHE A 106 4.25 8.03 -11.05
CA PHE A 106 3.00 7.52 -11.59
C PHE A 106 2.54 6.32 -10.77
N ASP A 107 1.27 6.33 -10.32
CA ASP A 107 0.65 5.20 -9.61
C ASP A 107 1.52 4.67 -8.44
N LYS A 108 1.97 5.60 -7.57
CA LYS A 108 2.85 5.38 -6.41
C LYS A 108 4.22 4.77 -6.73
N ASN A 109 4.63 4.80 -7.99
CA ASN A 109 5.98 4.45 -8.40
C ASN A 109 6.73 5.73 -8.72
N GLU A 110 7.79 6.01 -7.97
CA GLU A 110 8.64 7.17 -8.20
C GLU A 110 9.97 6.81 -8.81
N ILE A 111 10.53 7.80 -9.51
CA ILE A 111 11.86 7.76 -10.08
C ILE A 111 12.51 9.11 -9.82
N LEU A 112 13.65 9.07 -9.12
CA LEU A 112 14.53 10.20 -9.00
C LEU A 112 15.48 10.24 -10.20
N ILE A 113 15.55 11.39 -10.86
CA ILE A 113 16.27 11.60 -12.11
C ILE A 113 17.18 12.82 -11.94
N ASP A 114 18.45 12.57 -11.68
CA ASP A 114 19.48 13.62 -11.69
C ASP A 114 19.71 14.19 -13.08
N ALA A 115 20.06 15.47 -13.17
CA ALA A 115 20.42 16.09 -14.43
C ALA A 115 21.68 15.48 -15.06
N LEU A 116 21.72 15.45 -16.39
CA LEU A 116 22.89 15.09 -17.18
C LEU A 116 23.72 16.32 -17.60
N GLY A 117 23.15 17.52 -17.48
CA GLY A 117 23.79 18.77 -17.87
C GLY A 117 22.79 19.92 -17.96
N GLY A 118 23.22 21.05 -18.52
CA GLY A 118 22.44 22.28 -18.61
C GLY A 118 22.77 23.27 -17.50
N ASP A 119 21.80 24.11 -17.15
CA ASP A 119 21.87 25.09 -16.07
C ASP A 119 20.63 25.03 -15.16
N LEU A 120 20.60 25.82 -14.08
CA LEU A 120 19.49 25.84 -13.12
C LEU A 120 18.12 26.15 -13.77
N SER A 121 18.09 26.97 -14.82
CA SER A 121 16.87 27.36 -15.53
C SER A 121 16.50 26.44 -16.69
N LYS A 122 17.50 25.74 -17.25
CA LYS A 122 17.40 24.85 -18.43
C LYS A 122 18.19 23.55 -18.22
N PRO A 123 17.80 22.71 -17.24
CA PRO A 123 18.44 21.43 -17.03
C PRO A 123 18.07 20.42 -18.13
N GLU A 124 18.98 19.50 -18.42
CA GLU A 124 18.75 18.35 -19.29
C GLU A 124 18.78 17.05 -18.49
N TRP A 125 17.75 16.21 -18.62
CA TRP A 125 17.64 14.94 -17.89
C TRP A 125 17.74 13.72 -18.79
N ARG A 126 17.25 13.81 -20.04
CA ARG A 126 17.24 12.77 -21.07
C ARG A 126 17.03 11.36 -20.49
N TYR A 127 15.92 11.16 -19.81
CA TYR A 127 15.61 9.91 -19.11
C TYR A 127 14.38 9.27 -19.70
N ARG A 128 14.37 7.93 -19.77
CA ARG A 128 13.21 7.13 -20.16
C ARG A 128 12.79 6.27 -18.97
N ALA A 129 11.51 6.34 -18.65
CA ALA A 129 10.87 5.54 -17.63
C ALA A 129 9.69 4.79 -18.24
N ASP A 130 9.57 3.50 -17.90
CA ASP A 130 8.46 2.66 -18.31
C ASP A 130 7.68 2.26 -17.05
N PHE A 131 6.37 2.44 -17.08
CA PHE A 131 5.45 2.17 -15.97
C PHE A 131 4.37 1.18 -16.39
N ASP A 132 4.03 0.30 -15.46
CA ASP A 132 2.87 -0.58 -15.59
C ASP A 132 1.59 0.21 -15.24
N VAL A 133 0.64 0.27 -16.17
CA VAL A 133 -0.65 0.92 -15.96
C VAL A 133 -1.64 -0.11 -15.42
N SER A 134 -1.90 -0.04 -14.12
CA SER A 134 -2.89 -0.91 -13.45
C SER A 134 -4.21 -0.21 -13.15
N ARG A 135 -4.20 1.12 -13.11
CA ARG A 135 -5.31 1.99 -12.77
C ARG A 135 -5.12 3.37 -13.38
N MET A 136 -6.19 4.15 -13.41
CA MET A 136 -6.09 5.58 -13.69
C MET A 136 -5.32 6.28 -12.57
N SER A 137 -4.22 6.95 -12.92
CA SER A 137 -3.41 7.76 -12.01
C SER A 137 -2.84 8.94 -12.79
N ASN A 138 -2.52 10.03 -12.08
CA ASN A 138 -1.85 11.17 -12.70
C ASN A 138 -0.35 10.89 -12.80
N ILE A 139 0.25 11.41 -13.87
CA ILE A 139 1.70 11.58 -13.98
C ILE A 139 2.05 12.85 -13.22
N SER A 140 2.96 12.77 -12.26
CA SER A 140 3.53 13.96 -11.63
C SER A 140 5.01 14.09 -11.97
N VAL A 141 5.42 15.28 -12.38
CA VAL A 141 6.82 15.63 -12.63
C VAL A 141 7.15 16.85 -11.79
N SER A 142 8.03 16.67 -10.82
CA SER A 142 8.45 17.73 -9.90
C SER A 142 9.96 17.95 -10.01
N ALA A 143 10.39 19.19 -10.24
CA ALA A 143 11.79 19.58 -10.24
C ALA A 143 12.18 20.23 -8.91
N TYR A 144 13.27 19.75 -8.32
CA TYR A 144 13.79 20.20 -7.04
C TYR A 144 15.25 20.61 -7.15
N VAL A 145 15.64 21.50 -6.24
CA VAL A 145 17.02 21.95 -6.06
C VAL A 145 17.48 21.59 -4.65
N ARG A 146 18.65 20.94 -4.58
CA ARG A 146 19.22 20.47 -3.32
C ARG A 146 19.64 21.62 -2.40
N THR A 147 19.32 21.54 -1.12
CA THR A 147 19.75 22.55 -0.13
C THR A 147 21.03 22.19 0.60
N ALA A 148 21.43 20.92 0.58
CA ALA A 148 22.67 20.42 1.17
C ALA A 148 23.44 19.51 0.18
N GLN A 149 24.74 19.30 0.44
CA GLN A 149 25.55 18.33 -0.30
C GLN A 149 25.19 16.94 0.20
N CYS A 150 25.00 15.96 -0.70
CA CYS A 150 24.87 14.56 -0.29
C CYS A 150 26.16 14.12 0.44
N VAL A 151 26.08 13.88 1.75
CA VAL A 151 27.17 13.31 2.54
C VAL A 151 26.81 11.86 2.87
N ASN A 152 27.61 10.92 2.36
CA ASN A 152 27.57 9.50 2.72
C ASN A 152 26.20 8.81 2.59
N GLY A 153 25.47 9.03 1.49
CA GLY A 153 24.22 8.31 1.21
C GLY A 153 23.02 8.73 2.06
N ARG A 154 23.21 9.50 3.14
CA ARG A 154 22.13 9.99 4.01
C ARG A 154 21.40 11.15 3.33
N ASP A 155 20.53 10.80 2.40
CA ASP A 155 19.65 11.74 1.71
C ASP A 155 18.51 12.18 2.65
N ASP A 156 18.69 13.32 3.32
CA ASP A 156 17.56 14.08 3.86
C ASP A 156 16.97 14.93 2.73
N MET A 157 16.12 14.32 1.91
CA MET A 157 15.35 15.03 0.87
C MET A 157 14.29 15.98 1.48
N GLY A 158 14.22 16.14 2.81
CA GLY A 158 13.18 16.90 3.51
C GLY A 158 13.22 18.41 3.33
N ASN A 159 14.36 18.96 2.91
CA ASN A 159 14.58 20.42 2.86
C ASN A 159 14.80 20.97 1.45
N ASP A 160 14.71 20.15 0.40
CA ASP A 160 14.99 20.58 -0.96
C ASP A 160 13.90 21.50 -1.54
N LEU A 161 14.32 22.50 -2.33
CA LEU A 161 13.44 23.55 -2.81
C LEU A 161 12.73 23.10 -4.08
N LEU A 162 11.40 23.03 -4.04
CA LEU A 162 10.57 22.81 -5.22
C LEU A 162 10.65 24.01 -6.16
N MET A 163 11.13 23.81 -7.39
CA MET A 163 11.16 24.84 -8.43
C MET A 163 9.88 24.86 -9.26
N ALA A 164 9.42 23.67 -9.65
CA ALA A 164 8.28 23.51 -10.53
C ALA A 164 7.67 22.12 -10.39
N ARG A 165 6.36 22.02 -10.56
CA ARG A 165 5.64 20.75 -10.69
C ARG A 165 4.63 20.84 -11.81
N VAL A 166 4.45 19.75 -12.53
CA VAL A 166 3.33 19.55 -13.46
C VAL A 166 2.64 18.23 -13.14
N ASP A 167 1.31 18.26 -13.08
CA ASP A 167 0.47 17.08 -12.92
C ASP A 167 -0.36 16.89 -14.20
N LEU A 168 -0.31 15.70 -14.78
CA LEU A 168 -0.94 15.38 -16.06
C LEU A 168 -1.81 14.13 -15.89
N THR A 169 -3.01 14.15 -16.46
CA THR A 169 -3.83 12.95 -16.59
C THR A 169 -3.49 12.27 -17.94
N PRO A 170 -2.92 11.06 -17.94
CA PRO A 170 -2.59 10.37 -19.17
C PRO A 170 -3.86 9.89 -19.90
N GLN A 171 -3.80 9.86 -21.23
CA GLN A 171 -4.81 9.19 -22.05
C GLN A 171 -4.49 7.70 -22.12
N LEU A 172 -5.41 6.86 -21.64
CA LEU A 172 -5.20 5.42 -21.41
C LEU A 172 -6.28 4.55 -22.09
N ASP A 173 -7.11 5.11 -22.96
CA ASP A 173 -8.21 4.45 -23.65
C ASP A 173 -7.76 3.62 -24.88
N GLY A 174 -6.62 3.98 -25.46
CA GLY A 174 -6.03 3.31 -26.62
C GLY A 174 -4.55 3.66 -26.79
N HIS A 175 -3.94 3.30 -27.93
CA HIS A 175 -2.56 3.73 -28.19
C HIS A 175 -2.51 5.26 -28.33
N HIS A 176 -1.68 5.92 -27.53
CA HIS A 176 -1.53 7.37 -27.55
C HIS A 176 -0.07 7.76 -27.42
N THR A 177 0.36 8.76 -28.20
CA THR A 177 1.69 9.36 -28.10
C THR A 177 1.58 10.88 -28.15
N SER A 178 2.18 11.56 -27.18
CA SER A 178 2.34 13.02 -27.14
C SER A 178 3.81 13.37 -26.93
N ASP A 179 4.30 14.40 -27.60
CA ASP A 179 5.66 14.93 -27.46
C ASP A 179 5.59 16.46 -27.51
N GLN A 180 5.60 17.11 -26.34
CA GLN A 180 5.37 18.54 -26.24
C GLN A 180 5.91 19.14 -24.93
N TRP A 181 5.88 20.48 -24.87
CA TRP A 181 6.16 21.22 -23.66
C TRP A 181 4.91 21.33 -22.79
N PHE A 182 5.03 20.98 -21.52
CA PHE A 182 3.98 21.13 -20.52
C PHE A 182 4.39 22.23 -19.53
N ASN A 183 3.53 23.23 -19.34
CA ASN A 183 3.78 24.30 -18.38
C ASN A 183 3.55 23.79 -16.94
N ALA A 184 4.35 24.28 -16.01
CA ALA A 184 4.21 23.94 -14.60
C ALA A 184 2.84 24.39 -14.06
N THR A 185 2.18 23.51 -13.31
CA THR A 185 0.95 23.81 -12.55
C THR A 185 1.26 24.47 -11.20
N THR A 186 2.47 24.26 -10.67
CA THR A 186 3.00 24.90 -9.46
C THR A 186 4.44 25.33 -9.72
N GLY A 187 4.85 26.50 -9.22
CA GLY A 187 6.18 27.04 -9.46
C GLY A 187 6.31 27.71 -10.84
N SER A 188 7.52 27.72 -11.42
CA SER A 188 7.79 28.41 -12.70
C SER A 188 8.52 27.54 -13.70
N GLY A 189 8.16 27.67 -14.98
CA GLY A 189 8.82 27.00 -16.11
C GLY A 189 7.97 25.94 -16.79
N SER A 190 8.61 25.14 -17.66
CA SER A 190 7.97 24.08 -18.44
C SER A 190 8.88 22.85 -18.54
N PHE A 191 8.27 21.69 -18.77
CA PHE A 191 8.95 20.41 -18.98
C PHE A 191 8.71 19.89 -20.41
N HIS A 192 9.76 19.44 -21.09
CA HIS A 192 9.63 18.75 -22.37
C HIS A 192 9.49 17.26 -22.13
N LEU A 193 8.29 16.74 -22.36
CA LEU A 193 7.93 15.35 -22.09
C LEU A 193 7.41 14.69 -23.36
N LYS A 194 7.82 13.44 -23.56
CA LYS A 194 7.13 12.52 -24.47
C LYS A 194 6.47 11.41 -23.68
N ILE A 195 5.16 11.27 -23.85
CA ILE A 195 4.31 10.30 -23.15
C ILE A 195 3.76 9.35 -24.21
N ASP A 196 4.07 8.07 -24.11
CA ASP A 196 3.62 6.99 -25.00
C ASP A 196 2.89 5.94 -24.17
N PHE A 197 1.64 5.64 -24.50
CA PHE A 197 0.88 4.56 -23.87
C PHE A 197 0.57 3.48 -24.91
N LYS A 198 0.83 2.24 -24.52
CA LYS A 198 0.56 1.04 -25.32
C LYS A 198 -0.25 0.06 -24.50
N PRO A 199 -1.48 -0.27 -24.90
CA PRO A 199 -2.28 -1.29 -24.24
C PRO A 199 -1.52 -2.62 -24.15
N ALA A 200 -1.68 -3.33 -23.04
CA ALA A 200 -1.06 -4.63 -22.85
C ALA A 200 -1.57 -5.63 -23.90
N ARG A 201 -0.68 -6.50 -24.37
CA ARG A 201 -1.06 -7.74 -25.06
C ARG A 201 -1.27 -8.81 -23.98
N HIS A 202 -2.18 -9.75 -24.22
CA HIS A 202 -2.52 -10.81 -23.26
C HIS A 202 -1.31 -11.74 -23.00
N GLU A 203 -0.44 -11.34 -22.07
CA GLU A 203 0.68 -12.14 -21.60
C GLU A 203 0.40 -12.58 -20.16
N SER A 204 0.55 -13.88 -19.92
CA SER A 204 0.44 -14.46 -18.58
C SER A 204 1.65 -14.04 -17.75
N LEU A 205 1.40 -13.42 -16.60
CA LEU A 205 2.46 -13.02 -15.68
C LEU A 205 3.01 -14.23 -14.93
N SER A 206 4.32 -14.30 -14.75
CA SER A 206 4.97 -15.37 -13.99
C SER A 206 6.13 -14.86 -13.14
N ILE A 207 6.62 -15.68 -12.20
CA ILE A 207 7.67 -15.26 -11.27
C ILE A 207 9.00 -14.98 -11.99
N GLU A 208 9.24 -15.63 -13.13
CA GLU A 208 10.45 -15.49 -13.93
C GLU A 208 10.60 -14.10 -14.56
N GLN A 209 9.52 -13.31 -14.62
CA GLN A 209 9.54 -11.92 -15.07
C GLN A 209 10.02 -10.95 -13.99
N PHE A 210 10.35 -11.45 -12.80
CA PHE A 210 10.81 -10.67 -11.66
C PHE A 210 12.21 -11.09 -11.22
N ASP A 211 13.06 -10.10 -10.96
CA ASP A 211 14.29 -10.29 -10.19
C ASP A 211 13.97 -10.15 -8.71
N LEU A 212 14.27 -11.18 -7.91
CA LEU A 212 14.08 -11.15 -6.47
C LEU A 212 15.27 -10.42 -5.81
N LEU A 213 15.00 -9.35 -5.08
CA LEU A 213 16.06 -8.47 -4.55
C LEU A 213 16.33 -8.72 -3.06
N LYS A 214 15.32 -8.51 -2.21
CA LYS A 214 15.44 -8.63 -0.75
C LYS A 214 14.18 -9.18 -0.12
N VAL A 215 14.31 -9.91 0.99
CA VAL A 215 13.17 -10.22 1.87
C VAL A 215 12.92 -8.99 2.74
N ILE A 216 11.67 -8.51 2.77
CA ILE A 216 11.28 -7.29 3.49
C ILE A 216 10.24 -7.55 4.57
N GLY A 217 9.70 -8.77 4.65
CA GLY A 217 8.78 -9.16 5.72
C GLY A 217 8.46 -10.65 5.69
N LYS A 218 8.05 -11.17 6.85
CA LYS A 218 7.65 -12.56 7.03
C LYS A 218 6.47 -12.59 7.99
N GLY A 219 5.44 -13.36 7.65
CA GLY A 219 4.24 -13.47 8.46
C GLY A 219 3.67 -14.89 8.44
N SER A 220 2.58 -15.07 9.19
CA SER A 220 1.86 -16.34 9.33
C SER A 220 1.37 -16.91 7.98
N PHE A 221 1.12 -16.05 7.00
CA PHE A 221 0.60 -16.43 5.69
C PHE A 221 1.66 -16.51 4.59
N GLY A 222 2.88 -16.01 4.80
CA GLY A 222 3.84 -15.94 3.70
C GLY A 222 5.08 -15.09 3.94
N LYS A 223 5.79 -14.89 2.84
CA LYS A 223 7.01 -14.07 2.74
C LYS A 223 6.73 -12.90 1.81
N VAL A 224 7.20 -11.71 2.17
CA VAL A 224 7.14 -10.52 1.33
C VAL A 224 8.57 -10.18 0.88
N MET A 225 8.73 -10.00 -0.43
CA MET A 225 10.01 -9.70 -1.06
C MET A 225 9.94 -8.41 -1.87
N GLN A 226 10.98 -7.59 -1.80
CA GLN A 226 11.23 -6.55 -2.79
C GLN A 226 11.67 -7.23 -4.09
N VAL A 227 11.00 -6.90 -5.19
CA VAL A 227 11.27 -7.47 -6.51
C VAL A 227 11.38 -6.38 -7.57
N ARG A 228 12.08 -6.67 -8.66
CA ARG A 228 12.15 -5.80 -9.84
C ARG A 228 11.51 -6.50 -11.04
N LYS A 229 10.54 -5.88 -11.68
CA LYS A 229 9.97 -6.41 -12.92
C LYS A 229 10.94 -6.16 -14.08
N LYS A 230 11.28 -7.21 -14.85
CA LYS A 230 12.40 -7.19 -15.81
C LYS A 230 12.20 -6.24 -16.99
N ASP A 231 10.98 -6.11 -17.50
CA ASP A 231 10.68 -5.28 -18.66
C ASP A 231 10.61 -3.78 -18.32
N THR A 232 9.98 -3.41 -17.20
CA THR A 232 9.79 -2.01 -16.77
C THR A 232 10.85 -1.51 -15.78
N GLN A 233 11.67 -2.42 -15.24
CA GLN A 233 12.65 -2.19 -14.18
C GLN A 233 12.03 -1.54 -12.92
N ARG A 234 10.70 -1.62 -12.75
CA ARG A 234 9.99 -1.08 -11.59
C ARG A 234 10.13 -1.98 -10.38
N ILE A 235 10.11 -1.36 -9.20
CA ILE A 235 10.26 -2.03 -7.92
C ILE A 235 8.89 -2.24 -7.30
N TYR A 236 8.65 -3.46 -6.83
CA TYR A 236 7.39 -3.89 -6.24
C TYR A 236 7.63 -4.68 -4.97
N ALA A 237 6.59 -4.77 -4.13
CA ALA A 237 6.52 -5.73 -3.04
C ALA A 237 5.73 -6.96 -3.52
N LEU A 238 6.33 -8.13 -3.47
CA LEU A 238 5.72 -9.40 -3.88
C LEU A 238 5.48 -10.26 -2.64
N LYS A 239 4.21 -10.46 -2.30
CA LYS A 239 3.75 -11.34 -1.22
C LYS A 239 3.48 -12.73 -1.77
N THR A 240 4.20 -13.73 -1.28
CA THR A 240 4.08 -15.14 -1.65
C THR A 240 3.31 -15.90 -0.58
N ILE A 241 2.22 -16.56 -0.97
CA ILE A 241 1.32 -17.31 -0.08
C ILE A 241 1.27 -18.77 -0.55
N ARG A 242 1.43 -19.73 0.36
CA ARG A 242 1.40 -21.17 0.02
C ARG A 242 -0.04 -21.67 -0.04
N LYS A 243 -0.45 -22.27 -1.17
CA LYS A 243 -1.82 -22.77 -1.35
C LYS A 243 -2.20 -23.84 -0.34
N ALA A 244 -1.27 -24.72 0.02
CA ALA A 244 -1.51 -25.77 1.02
C ALA A 244 -1.92 -25.20 2.40
N ASN A 245 -1.32 -24.09 2.82
CA ASN A 245 -1.66 -23.44 4.09
C ASN A 245 -3.09 -22.89 4.07
N ILE A 246 -3.51 -22.33 2.93
CA ILE A 246 -4.86 -21.80 2.74
C ILE A 246 -5.88 -22.94 2.63
N ALA A 247 -5.60 -23.95 1.80
CA ALA A 247 -6.51 -25.07 1.56
C ALA A 247 -6.75 -25.93 2.81
N SER A 248 -5.80 -25.94 3.76
CA SER A 248 -5.96 -26.65 5.04
C SER A 248 -7.00 -26.03 5.97
N ARG A 249 -7.48 -24.81 5.68
CA ARG A 249 -8.38 -24.03 6.54
C ARG A 249 -9.73 -23.79 5.83
N PRO A 250 -10.87 -24.17 6.43
CA PRO A 250 -12.18 -23.97 5.82
C PRO A 250 -12.46 -22.49 5.51
N GLY A 251 -12.91 -22.20 4.30
CA GLY A 251 -13.35 -20.86 3.88
C GLY A 251 -12.23 -19.88 3.48
N GLU A 252 -10.97 -20.19 3.78
CA GLU A 252 -9.84 -19.28 3.52
C GLU A 252 -9.56 -19.07 2.01
N ILE A 253 -9.87 -20.05 1.16
CA ILE A 253 -9.75 -19.89 -0.31
C ILE A 253 -10.71 -18.81 -0.81
N THR A 254 -11.95 -18.81 -0.31
CA THR A 254 -12.93 -17.77 -0.66
C THR A 254 -12.49 -16.41 -0.13
N HIS A 255 -11.94 -16.36 1.09
CA HIS A 255 -11.42 -15.12 1.66
C HIS A 255 -10.28 -14.52 0.81
N ILE A 256 -9.28 -15.31 0.40
CA ILE A 256 -8.13 -14.80 -0.34
C ILE A 256 -8.48 -14.32 -1.77
N LEU A 257 -9.41 -15.00 -2.45
CA LEU A 257 -9.90 -14.55 -3.76
C LEU A 257 -10.62 -13.21 -3.65
N ALA A 258 -11.38 -13.05 -2.59
CA ALA A 258 -12.18 -11.88 -2.38
C ALA A 258 -11.32 -10.71 -1.83
N GLU A 259 -10.29 -10.97 -1.01
CA GLU A 259 -9.23 -10.01 -0.63
C GLU A 259 -8.54 -9.47 -1.88
N ARG A 260 -8.06 -10.35 -2.77
CA ARG A 260 -7.48 -9.97 -4.06
C ARG A 260 -8.43 -9.08 -4.86
N THR A 261 -9.73 -9.36 -4.82
CA THR A 261 -10.73 -8.58 -5.57
C THR A 261 -10.91 -7.18 -5.00
N VAL A 262 -10.99 -7.04 -3.69
CA VAL A 262 -11.02 -5.73 -3.04
C VAL A 262 -9.78 -4.93 -3.36
N LEU A 263 -8.60 -5.54 -3.22
CA LEU A 263 -7.33 -4.89 -3.51
C LEU A 263 -7.21 -4.41 -4.96
N ALA A 264 -7.84 -5.12 -5.91
CA ALA A 264 -7.92 -4.71 -7.31
C ALA A 264 -8.85 -3.49 -7.52
N LEU A 265 -9.96 -3.39 -6.77
CA LEU A 265 -10.98 -2.35 -6.94
C LEU A 265 -10.72 -1.09 -6.09
N VAL A 266 -10.05 -1.21 -4.95
CA VAL A 266 -9.79 -0.11 -4.04
C VAL A 266 -8.87 0.92 -4.69
N ASN A 267 -9.33 2.16 -4.76
CA ASN A 267 -8.57 3.30 -5.25
C ASN A 267 -8.56 4.42 -4.22
N ASN A 268 -7.59 4.37 -3.31
CA ASN A 268 -7.41 5.34 -2.25
C ASN A 268 -5.91 5.69 -2.11
N PRO A 269 -5.54 6.98 -1.98
CA PRO A 269 -4.14 7.41 -1.90
C PRO A 269 -3.41 6.84 -0.67
N PHE A 270 -4.13 6.39 0.35
CA PHE A 270 -3.61 5.93 1.63
C PHE A 270 -3.65 4.39 1.78
N ILE A 271 -3.97 3.65 0.72
CA ILE A 271 -3.93 2.18 0.69
C ILE A 271 -2.91 1.70 -0.33
N VAL A 272 -2.07 0.71 0.01
CA VAL A 272 -1.10 0.14 -0.93
C VAL A 272 -1.85 -0.57 -2.07
N PRO A 273 -1.70 -0.12 -3.33
CA PRO A 273 -2.47 -0.70 -4.43
C PRO A 273 -1.84 -2.00 -4.92
N LEU A 274 -2.71 -2.97 -5.25
CA LEU A 274 -2.36 -4.16 -6.01
C LEU A 274 -2.13 -3.79 -7.47
N LYS A 275 -1.01 -4.26 -8.03
CA LYS A 275 -0.65 -4.13 -9.45
C LYS A 275 -1.05 -5.36 -10.24
N PHE A 276 -0.67 -6.52 -9.71
CA PHE A 276 -0.89 -7.82 -10.36
C PHE A 276 -1.12 -8.90 -9.32
N SER A 277 -1.78 -9.97 -9.73
CA SER A 277 -1.72 -11.24 -9.00
C SER A 277 -1.63 -12.40 -9.97
N PHE A 278 -0.86 -13.42 -9.61
CA PHE A 278 -0.69 -14.63 -10.41
C PHE A 278 -0.44 -15.82 -9.49
N GLN A 279 -0.44 -17.02 -10.05
CA GLN A 279 -0.32 -18.24 -9.27
C GLN A 279 0.49 -19.31 -10.00
N THR A 280 1.10 -20.18 -9.22
CA THR A 280 1.67 -21.46 -9.68
C THR A 280 0.86 -22.61 -9.07
N PRO A 281 1.18 -23.89 -9.36
CA PRO A 281 0.52 -25.01 -8.69
C PRO A 281 0.58 -24.93 -7.16
N ASP A 282 1.64 -24.38 -6.57
CA ASP A 282 1.83 -24.44 -5.11
C ASP A 282 1.63 -23.11 -4.39
N LYS A 283 1.63 -21.99 -5.13
CA LYS A 283 1.71 -20.65 -4.55
C LYS A 283 0.79 -19.64 -5.24
N LEU A 284 0.42 -18.64 -4.46
CA LEU A 284 -0.25 -17.42 -4.88
C LEU A 284 0.71 -16.24 -4.71
N TYR A 285 0.70 -15.31 -5.65
CA TYR A 285 1.54 -14.12 -5.66
C TYR A 285 0.68 -12.87 -5.78
N LEU A 286 0.85 -11.94 -4.85
CA LEU A 286 0.30 -10.59 -4.90
C LEU A 286 1.44 -9.61 -5.11
N VAL A 287 1.40 -8.86 -6.22
CA VAL A 287 2.39 -7.83 -6.56
C VAL A 287 1.79 -6.47 -6.25
N MET A 288 2.36 -5.78 -5.28
CA MET A 288 1.89 -4.52 -4.71
C MET A 288 2.93 -3.42 -4.92
N SER A 289 2.52 -2.16 -4.80
CA SER A 289 3.51 -1.06 -4.80
C SER A 289 4.48 -1.21 -3.63
N PHE A 290 5.76 -1.00 -3.89
CA PHE A 290 6.77 -0.96 -2.84
C PHE A 290 6.75 0.41 -2.16
N VAL A 291 6.72 0.42 -0.82
CA VAL A 291 6.69 1.63 0.01
C VAL A 291 7.88 1.54 0.97
N ASN A 292 8.79 2.52 0.91
CA ASN A 292 10.14 2.43 1.50
C ASN A 292 10.41 3.38 2.67
N GLY A 293 9.43 4.14 3.13
CA GLY A 293 9.56 4.98 4.33
C GLY A 293 9.49 4.21 5.64
N GLY A 294 9.30 2.88 5.60
CA GLY A 294 9.26 2.00 6.77
C GLY A 294 7.89 1.96 7.46
N GLU A 295 7.80 1.12 8.48
CA GLU A 295 6.61 0.94 9.31
C GLU A 295 6.43 2.12 10.29
N LEU A 296 5.19 2.52 10.52
CA LEU A 296 4.84 3.54 11.51
C LEU A 296 5.30 3.11 12.91
N PHE A 297 5.25 1.80 13.19
CA PHE A 297 5.78 1.20 14.43
C PHE A 297 7.23 1.63 14.70
N TYR A 298 8.12 1.48 13.72
CA TYR A 298 9.53 1.84 13.86
C TYR A 298 9.71 3.33 14.21
N HIS A 299 8.97 4.22 13.54
CA HIS A 299 9.04 5.66 13.82
C HIS A 299 8.47 6.02 15.19
N LEU A 300 7.38 5.38 15.60
CA LEU A 300 6.76 5.60 16.91
C LEU A 300 7.68 5.12 18.04
N GLN A 301 8.25 3.93 17.91
CA GLN A 301 9.20 3.39 18.90
C GLN A 301 10.44 4.28 19.06
N ARG A 302 10.97 4.81 17.96
CA ARG A 302 12.15 5.69 17.99
C ARG A 302 11.87 7.03 18.68
N GLU A 303 10.67 7.58 18.49
CA GLU A 303 10.28 8.89 19.05
C GLU A 303 9.58 8.78 20.41
N GLY A 304 9.16 7.57 20.81
CA GLY A 304 8.40 7.29 22.02
C GLY A 304 6.93 7.66 21.89
N LYS A 305 6.61 8.87 21.40
CA LYS A 305 5.26 9.33 21.04
C LYS A 305 5.33 10.42 19.98
N PHE A 306 4.25 10.60 19.23
CA PHE A 306 4.07 11.71 18.31
C PHE A 306 3.36 12.89 18.96
N ASP A 307 3.57 14.08 18.40
CA ASP A 307 2.79 15.26 18.77
C ASP A 307 1.34 15.20 18.24
N GLU A 308 0.50 16.13 18.69
CA GLU A 308 -0.90 16.19 18.30
C GLU A 308 -1.09 16.40 16.80
N TYR A 309 -0.26 17.24 16.17
CA TYR A 309 -0.40 17.56 14.75
C TYR A 309 -0.12 16.33 13.88
N ARG A 310 0.97 15.61 14.18
CA ARG A 310 1.36 14.38 13.49
C ARG A 310 0.36 13.25 13.72
N SER A 311 -0.07 13.06 14.96
CA SER A 311 -1.08 12.04 15.31
C SER A 311 -2.41 12.30 14.60
N ARG A 312 -2.87 13.57 14.57
CA ARG A 312 -4.09 13.98 13.86
C ARG A 312 -3.97 13.75 12.36
N PHE A 313 -2.83 14.11 11.78
CA PHE A 313 -2.58 13.95 10.34
C PHE A 313 -2.68 12.48 9.92
N TYR A 314 -1.96 11.58 10.59
CA TYR A 314 -2.03 10.15 10.28
C TYR A 314 -3.41 9.55 10.57
N ALA A 315 -4.05 9.91 11.68
CA ALA A 315 -5.40 9.44 11.99
C ALA A 315 -6.43 9.90 10.93
N ALA A 316 -6.26 11.10 10.35
CA ALA A 316 -7.14 11.59 9.29
C ALA A 316 -6.95 10.80 7.98
N GLU A 317 -5.71 10.46 7.61
CA GLU A 317 -5.44 9.64 6.42
C GLU A 317 -5.95 8.21 6.58
N LEU A 318 -5.77 7.62 7.77
CA LEU A 318 -6.30 6.29 8.10
C LEU A 318 -7.82 6.28 8.12
N LEU A 319 -8.46 7.33 8.63
CA LEU A 319 -9.92 7.48 8.57
C LEU A 319 -10.42 7.43 7.12
N CYS A 320 -9.76 8.16 6.21
CA CYS A 320 -10.08 8.13 4.78
C CYS A 320 -9.85 6.75 4.14
N ALA A 321 -8.81 6.02 4.55
CA ALA A 321 -8.55 4.65 4.09
C ALA A 321 -9.65 3.68 4.54
N LEU A 322 -10.00 3.70 5.83
CA LEU A 322 -11.02 2.84 6.43
C LEU A 322 -12.40 3.13 5.89
N GLU A 323 -12.78 4.40 5.76
CA GLU A 323 -14.04 4.80 5.13
C GLU A 323 -14.17 4.24 3.71
N HIS A 324 -13.09 4.32 2.93
CA HIS A 324 -13.05 3.76 1.58
C HIS A 324 -13.21 2.24 1.59
N LEU A 325 -12.64 1.52 2.55
CA LEU A 325 -12.87 0.07 2.66
C LEU A 325 -14.32 -0.24 3.05
N HIS A 326 -14.86 0.52 4.01
CA HIS A 326 -16.22 0.38 4.50
C HIS A 326 -17.26 0.63 3.39
N SER A 327 -16.98 1.52 2.43
CA SER A 327 -17.85 1.75 1.27
C SER A 327 -17.91 0.56 0.30
N PHE A 328 -16.93 -0.36 0.38
CA PHE A 328 -16.92 -1.64 -0.36
C PHE A 328 -17.41 -2.82 0.52
N ASN A 329 -18.00 -2.55 1.69
CA ASN A 329 -18.43 -3.55 2.66
C ASN A 329 -17.28 -4.46 3.14
N VAL A 330 -16.12 -3.83 3.35
CA VAL A 330 -14.90 -4.46 3.86
C VAL A 330 -14.60 -3.93 5.24
N VAL A 331 -14.31 -4.82 6.19
CA VAL A 331 -13.80 -4.48 7.52
C VAL A 331 -12.34 -4.91 7.59
N TYR A 332 -11.46 -4.02 8.05
CA TYR A 332 -10.02 -4.24 8.01
C TYR A 332 -9.52 -5.15 9.14
N ARG A 333 -9.96 -4.90 10.38
CA ARG A 333 -9.77 -5.74 11.59
C ARG A 333 -8.35 -5.90 12.14
N ASP A 334 -7.31 -5.41 11.46
CA ASP A 334 -5.92 -5.51 11.95
C ASP A 334 -5.18 -4.17 11.85
N LEU A 335 -5.85 -3.08 12.22
CA LEU A 335 -5.23 -1.75 12.26
C LEU A 335 -4.27 -1.65 13.43
N LYS A 336 -2.98 -1.54 13.11
CA LYS A 336 -1.85 -1.39 14.04
C LYS A 336 -0.65 -0.72 13.35
N PRO A 337 0.30 -0.15 14.09
CA PRO A 337 1.44 0.58 13.52
C PRO A 337 2.30 -0.24 12.55
N GLU A 338 2.39 -1.56 12.73
CA GLU A 338 3.16 -2.48 11.89
C GLU A 338 2.56 -2.64 10.49
N ASN A 339 1.24 -2.51 10.36
CA ASN A 339 0.54 -2.61 9.08
C ASN A 339 0.40 -1.26 8.35
N ILE A 340 1.01 -0.20 8.88
CA ILE A 340 0.97 1.15 8.33
C ILE A 340 2.38 1.52 7.89
N LEU A 341 2.58 1.69 6.59
CA LEU A 341 3.85 2.15 6.05
C LEU A 341 3.81 3.67 5.86
N LEU A 342 4.96 4.32 5.86
CA LEU A 342 5.11 5.68 5.36
C LEU A 342 5.70 5.64 3.96
N ASP A 343 5.15 6.43 3.04
CA ASP A 343 5.81 6.69 1.77
C ASP A 343 6.97 7.68 1.93
N TYR A 344 7.79 7.83 0.90
CA TYR A 344 8.95 8.73 0.87
C TYR A 344 8.61 10.21 1.16
N THR A 345 7.36 10.63 0.96
CA THR A 345 6.87 11.97 1.27
C THR A 345 6.39 12.10 2.70
N GLY A 346 6.11 10.99 3.38
CA GLY A 346 5.62 10.93 4.75
C GLY A 346 4.13 10.70 4.89
N HIS A 347 3.40 10.41 3.81
CA HIS A 347 1.99 10.00 3.88
C HIS A 347 1.88 8.53 4.25
N ILE A 348 0.79 8.14 4.90
CA ILE A 348 0.57 6.75 5.26
C ILE A 348 0.17 5.91 4.03
N ALA A 349 0.51 4.63 4.09
CA ALA A 349 0.08 3.61 3.15
C ALA A 349 -0.28 2.34 3.93
N LEU A 350 -1.58 2.11 4.11
CA LEU A 350 -2.12 0.91 4.76
C LEU A 350 -1.82 -0.32 3.90
N CYS A 351 -1.20 -1.33 4.51
CA CYS A 351 -0.84 -2.59 3.87
C CYS A 351 -1.50 -3.78 4.58
N ASP A 352 -1.12 -5.00 4.21
CA ASP A 352 -1.60 -6.29 4.73
C ASP A 352 -3.13 -6.45 4.98
N PHE A 353 -3.82 -7.07 4.02
CA PHE A 353 -5.27 -7.25 4.04
C PHE A 353 -5.68 -8.68 4.45
N GLY A 354 -4.74 -9.47 4.98
CA GLY A 354 -4.94 -10.90 5.26
C GLY A 354 -6.00 -11.20 6.31
N LEU A 355 -6.38 -10.22 7.15
CA LEU A 355 -7.45 -10.35 8.14
C LEU A 355 -8.71 -9.58 7.74
N CYS A 356 -8.84 -9.07 6.53
CA CYS A 356 -10.06 -8.37 6.12
C CYS A 356 -11.29 -9.29 6.09
N LYS A 357 -12.46 -8.73 6.41
CA LYS A 357 -13.76 -9.40 6.23
C LYS A 357 -14.59 -8.67 5.18
N LEU A 358 -15.25 -9.44 4.32
CA LEU A 358 -15.98 -8.94 3.16
C LEU A 358 -17.48 -9.16 3.32
N ASN A 359 -18.26 -8.50 2.47
CA ASN A 359 -19.73 -8.52 2.46
C ASN A 359 -20.32 -8.09 3.80
N MET A 360 -19.57 -7.27 4.55
CA MET A 360 -20.01 -6.69 5.80
C MET A 360 -20.88 -5.48 5.49
N SER A 361 -22.14 -5.69 5.13
CA SER A 361 -23.11 -4.59 4.99
C SER A 361 -23.42 -3.96 6.35
N GLU A 362 -24.18 -2.86 6.38
CA GLU A 362 -24.49 -2.14 7.63
C GLU A 362 -25.16 -3.02 8.71
N THR A 363 -25.90 -4.05 8.30
CA THR A 363 -26.58 -4.97 9.22
C THR A 363 -25.84 -6.29 9.43
N GLU A 364 -24.81 -6.56 8.65
CA GLU A 364 -24.10 -7.83 8.70
C GLU A 364 -23.14 -7.88 9.90
N LYS A 365 -23.15 -9.01 10.60
CA LYS A 365 -22.24 -9.27 11.72
C LYS A 365 -21.36 -10.46 11.43
N THR A 366 -20.15 -10.43 11.96
CA THR A 366 -19.26 -11.59 11.98
C THR A 366 -18.80 -11.91 13.39
N ASN A 367 -18.43 -13.18 13.62
CA ASN A 367 -18.06 -13.71 14.94
C ASN A 367 -16.61 -14.22 14.98
N THR A 368 -15.83 -14.00 13.92
CA THR A 368 -14.44 -14.47 13.87
C THR A 368 -13.58 -13.69 14.84
N PHE A 369 -13.02 -14.36 15.85
CA PHE A 369 -12.07 -13.78 16.77
C PHE A 369 -10.70 -13.63 16.09
N CYS A 370 -10.25 -12.40 15.87
CA CYS A 370 -8.97 -12.08 15.22
C CYS A 370 -8.51 -10.66 15.60
N GLY A 371 -7.31 -10.29 15.16
CA GLY A 371 -6.67 -9.02 15.48
C GLY A 371 -5.57 -9.19 16.52
N THR A 372 -4.83 -8.11 16.74
CA THR A 372 -3.69 -8.07 17.68
C THR A 372 -4.21 -7.67 19.07
N PRO A 373 -3.89 -8.39 20.17
CA PRO A 373 -4.55 -8.24 21.47
C PRO A 373 -4.74 -6.82 21.98
N GLU A 374 -3.75 -5.95 21.78
CA GLU A 374 -3.73 -4.55 22.24
C GLU A 374 -4.81 -3.68 21.56
N TYR A 375 -5.31 -4.12 20.41
CA TYR A 375 -6.23 -3.38 19.53
C TYR A 375 -7.64 -3.98 19.52
N ILE A 376 -7.87 -5.12 20.18
CA ILE A 376 -9.15 -5.83 20.12
C ILE A 376 -10.27 -4.97 20.75
N ALA A 377 -11.38 -4.86 20.03
CA ALA A 377 -12.59 -4.19 20.52
C ALA A 377 -13.35 -5.06 21.54
N PRO A 378 -14.03 -4.47 22.54
CA PRO A 378 -14.70 -5.21 23.61
C PRO A 378 -15.75 -6.20 23.11
N GLU A 379 -16.51 -5.85 22.07
CA GLU A 379 -17.53 -6.73 21.48
C GLU A 379 -16.98 -8.02 20.84
N LEU A 380 -15.69 -8.05 20.47
CA LEU A 380 -15.01 -9.29 20.04
C LEU A 380 -14.76 -10.23 21.22
N LEU A 381 -14.40 -9.68 22.39
CA LEU A 381 -14.15 -10.45 23.62
C LEU A 381 -15.46 -11.03 24.18
N GLU A 382 -16.54 -10.27 24.07
CA GLU A 382 -17.87 -10.67 24.56
C GLU A 382 -18.62 -11.63 23.61
N SER A 383 -18.04 -11.94 22.44
CA SER A 383 -18.62 -12.86 21.43
C SER A 383 -20.04 -12.47 20.96
N GLN A 384 -20.38 -11.18 20.97
CA GLN A 384 -21.71 -10.68 20.57
C GLN A 384 -21.90 -10.51 19.06
N GLY A 385 -20.84 -10.78 18.29
CA GLY A 385 -20.74 -10.48 16.87
C GLY A 385 -20.60 -8.99 16.59
N TYR A 386 -19.80 -8.64 15.60
CA TYR A 386 -19.37 -7.27 15.37
C TYR A 386 -19.54 -6.82 13.92
N THR A 387 -19.60 -5.50 13.74
CA THR A 387 -19.79 -4.81 12.45
C THR A 387 -18.52 -4.02 12.07
N LYS A 388 -18.61 -3.13 11.07
CA LYS A 388 -17.54 -2.20 10.67
C LYS A 388 -17.02 -1.30 11.81
N THR A 389 -17.83 -1.10 12.84
CA THR A 389 -17.52 -0.22 13.98
C THR A 389 -16.29 -0.63 14.81
N VAL A 390 -15.81 -1.86 14.65
CA VAL A 390 -14.55 -2.33 15.27
C VAL A 390 -13.34 -1.58 14.74
N ASP A 391 -13.35 -1.17 13.47
CA ASP A 391 -12.24 -0.41 12.88
C ASP A 391 -12.17 1.03 13.46
N TRP A 392 -13.29 1.57 13.97
CA TRP A 392 -13.29 2.85 14.67
C TRP A 392 -12.72 2.75 16.08
N TRP A 393 -12.94 1.61 16.75
CA TRP A 393 -12.27 1.31 18.01
C TRP A 393 -10.76 1.22 17.82
N THR A 394 -10.30 0.45 16.83
CA THR A 394 -8.86 0.29 16.56
C THR A 394 -8.21 1.61 16.16
N LEU A 395 -8.91 2.48 15.40
CA LEU A 395 -8.46 3.85 15.12
C LEU A 395 -8.29 4.67 16.41
N GLY A 396 -9.21 4.52 17.36
CA GLY A 396 -9.11 5.15 18.69
C GLY A 396 -7.93 4.64 19.51
N VAL A 397 -7.67 3.33 19.50
CA VAL A 397 -6.52 2.70 20.17
C VAL A 397 -5.22 3.23 19.58
N LEU A 398 -5.10 3.23 18.25
CA LEU A 398 -3.92 3.70 17.54
C LEU A 398 -3.67 5.19 17.76
N LEU A 399 -4.72 6.03 17.75
CA LEU A 399 -4.58 7.45 18.05
C LEU A 399 -4.08 7.67 19.48
N TYR A 400 -4.59 6.90 20.45
CA TYR A 400 -4.12 6.94 21.83
C TYR A 400 -2.64 6.54 21.92
N GLU A 401 -2.25 5.45 21.27
CA GLU A 401 -0.86 4.98 21.27
C GLU A 401 0.07 6.00 20.62
N MET A 402 -0.29 6.59 19.47
CA MET A 402 0.51 7.66 18.85
C MET A 402 0.75 8.83 19.80
N MET A 403 -0.26 9.23 20.60
CA MET A 403 -0.16 10.40 21.49
C MET A 403 0.44 10.12 22.87
N THR A 404 0.52 8.85 23.29
CA THR A 404 0.96 8.46 24.65
C THR A 404 2.14 7.49 24.66
N GLY A 405 2.44 6.85 23.53
CA GLY A 405 3.48 5.86 23.33
C GLY A 405 3.07 4.42 23.63
N LEU A 406 1.90 4.18 24.23
CA LEU A 406 1.40 2.85 24.56
C LEU A 406 -0.11 2.74 24.33
N PRO A 407 -0.64 1.55 24.00
CA PRO A 407 -2.09 1.32 23.92
C PRO A 407 -2.78 1.58 25.27
N PRO A 408 -4.06 2.01 25.28
CA PRO A 408 -4.75 2.52 26.49
C PRO A 408 -4.96 1.47 27.58
N PHE A 409 -5.04 0.19 27.22
CA PHE A 409 -5.32 -0.92 28.14
C PHE A 409 -4.17 -1.93 28.20
N TYR A 410 -2.97 -1.53 27.76
CA TYR A 410 -1.81 -2.41 27.64
C TYR A 410 -1.44 -3.10 28.96
N ASP A 411 -1.08 -4.38 28.89
CA ASP A 411 -0.47 -5.17 29.94
C ASP A 411 0.37 -6.28 29.30
N GLU A 412 1.43 -6.76 29.96
CA GLU A 412 2.23 -7.88 29.46
C GLU A 412 1.43 -9.18 29.37
N LYS A 413 0.40 -9.34 30.22
CA LYS A 413 -0.47 -10.52 30.22
C LYS A 413 -1.74 -10.25 29.43
N VAL A 414 -1.92 -11.00 28.35
CA VAL A 414 -3.08 -10.91 27.45
C VAL A 414 -4.41 -11.02 28.22
N ASP A 415 -4.53 -11.95 29.17
CA ASP A 415 -5.77 -12.10 29.95
C ASP A 415 -6.08 -10.87 30.80
N VAL A 416 -5.05 -10.21 31.35
CA VAL A 416 -5.21 -8.97 32.12
C VAL A 416 -5.62 -7.83 31.19
N MET A 417 -4.96 -7.72 30.04
CA MET A 417 -5.29 -6.74 29.00
C MET A 417 -6.76 -6.86 28.56
N TYR A 418 -7.26 -8.08 28.33
CA TYR A 418 -8.67 -8.30 28.01
C TYR A 418 -9.61 -7.86 29.12
N GLN A 419 -9.27 -8.12 30.39
CA GLN A 419 -10.07 -7.59 31.50
C GLN A 419 -10.07 -6.06 31.50
N ARG A 420 -8.91 -5.41 31.34
CA ARG A 420 -8.80 -3.95 31.28
C ARG A 420 -9.63 -3.35 30.15
N ILE A 421 -9.59 -3.95 28.96
CA ILE A 421 -10.41 -3.53 27.81
C ILE A 421 -11.90 -3.53 28.19
N LEU A 422 -12.36 -4.50 28.97
CA LEU A 422 -13.77 -4.61 29.38
C LEU A 422 -14.14 -3.69 30.56
N THR A 423 -13.25 -3.48 31.53
CA THR A 423 -13.61 -2.87 32.83
C THR A 423 -12.97 -1.53 33.13
N ASP A 424 -11.73 -1.29 32.71
CA ASP A 424 -10.93 -0.18 33.24
C ASP A 424 -11.34 1.16 32.64
N PRO A 425 -11.30 2.27 33.39
CA PRO A 425 -11.56 3.58 32.82
C PRO A 425 -10.43 3.98 31.85
N LEU A 426 -10.77 4.74 30.81
CA LEU A 426 -9.78 5.33 29.91
C LEU A 426 -9.03 6.47 30.64
N VAL A 427 -7.74 6.28 30.88
CA VAL A 427 -6.88 7.25 31.58
C VAL A 427 -6.12 8.08 30.56
N PHE A 428 -5.89 9.37 30.84
CA PHE A 428 -5.11 10.25 29.98
C PHE A 428 -4.06 11.01 30.78
N PRO A 429 -2.90 11.34 30.17
CA PRO A 429 -1.96 12.30 30.72
C PRO A 429 -2.63 13.67 31.01
N PRO A 430 -2.19 14.40 32.07
CA PRO A 430 -2.78 15.70 32.43
C PRO A 430 -2.68 16.77 31.33
N ASP A 431 -1.69 16.67 30.46
CA ASP A 431 -1.40 17.57 29.35
C ASP A 431 -2.14 17.21 28.05
N MET A 432 -2.98 16.17 28.06
CA MET A 432 -3.72 15.73 26.87
C MET A 432 -4.68 16.84 26.37
N PRO A 433 -4.59 17.26 25.09
CA PRO A 433 -5.47 18.28 24.54
C PRO A 433 -6.97 17.91 24.65
N PRO A 434 -7.88 18.87 24.96
CA PRO A 434 -9.29 18.58 25.17
C PRO A 434 -9.98 17.92 23.96
N ASP A 435 -9.71 18.42 22.74
CA ASP A 435 -10.30 17.88 21.52
C ASP A 435 -9.78 16.46 21.22
N ALA A 436 -8.49 16.19 21.48
CA ALA A 436 -7.88 14.87 21.35
C ALA A 436 -8.48 13.86 22.35
N LYS A 437 -8.61 14.28 23.62
CA LYS A 437 -9.27 13.49 24.64
C LYS A 437 -10.72 13.16 24.27
N ASN A 438 -11.46 14.15 23.78
CA ASN A 438 -12.88 13.98 23.43
C ASN A 438 -13.08 13.01 22.27
N VAL A 439 -12.26 13.10 21.21
CA VAL A 439 -12.37 12.16 20.08
C VAL A 439 -12.02 10.73 20.51
N MET A 440 -10.98 10.54 21.32
CA MET A 440 -10.57 9.22 21.82
C MET A 440 -11.64 8.61 22.73
N VAL A 441 -12.26 9.39 23.62
CA VAL A 441 -13.40 8.91 24.43
C VAL A 441 -14.58 8.47 23.55
N GLY A 442 -14.84 9.18 22.45
CA GLY A 442 -15.89 8.81 21.49
C GLY A 442 -15.60 7.52 20.73
N LEU A 443 -14.37 7.37 20.21
CA LEU A 443 -13.93 6.19 19.46
C LEU A 443 -13.78 4.95 20.35
N LEU A 444 -13.31 5.13 21.59
CA LEU A 444 -13.11 4.07 22.58
C LEU A 444 -14.35 3.87 23.48
N GLN A 445 -15.54 4.15 22.94
CA GLN A 445 -16.79 3.78 23.58
C GLN A 445 -17.01 2.27 23.45
N ARG A 446 -17.26 1.59 24.58
CA ARG A 446 -17.41 0.13 24.61
C ARG A 446 -18.66 -0.35 23.92
N ASP A 447 -19.76 0.36 24.10
CA ASP A 447 -21.00 0.11 23.38
C ASP A 447 -20.85 0.55 21.92
N PRO A 448 -20.80 -0.38 20.94
CA PRO A 448 -20.55 -0.04 19.54
C PRO A 448 -21.66 0.83 18.93
N THR A 449 -22.87 0.83 19.51
CA THR A 449 -24.00 1.65 19.01
C THR A 449 -23.89 3.11 19.43
N LYS A 450 -23.10 3.41 20.47
CA LYS A 450 -22.84 4.76 20.98
C LYS A 450 -21.44 5.26 20.59
N ARG A 451 -20.67 4.42 19.90
CA ARG A 451 -19.31 4.74 19.46
C ARG A 451 -19.34 5.82 18.39
N LEU A 452 -18.43 6.78 18.48
CA LEU A 452 -18.25 7.76 17.43
C LEU A 452 -17.93 7.05 16.11
N GLY A 453 -18.71 7.32 15.06
CA GLY A 453 -18.61 6.60 13.80
C GLY A 453 -19.60 5.44 13.64
N ALA A 454 -20.46 5.17 14.64
CA ALA A 454 -21.58 4.24 14.51
C ALA A 454 -22.57 4.67 13.43
N GLY A 455 -22.76 5.99 13.24
CA GLY A 455 -23.53 6.56 12.12
C GLY A 455 -22.71 6.80 10.85
N GLY A 456 -21.48 6.30 10.79
CA GLY A 456 -20.57 6.44 9.65
C GLY A 456 -19.40 7.40 9.87
N ALA A 457 -18.40 7.33 8.99
CA ALA A 457 -17.14 8.06 9.10
C ALA A 457 -17.31 9.59 9.15
N ASP A 458 -18.38 10.13 8.55
CA ASP A 458 -18.69 11.56 8.57
C ASP A 458 -18.89 12.13 10.00
N GLU A 459 -19.35 11.31 10.96
CA GLU A 459 -19.41 11.72 12.36
C GLU A 459 -18.02 12.02 12.94
N ILE A 460 -17.06 11.15 12.62
CA ILE A 460 -15.66 11.30 13.03
C ILE A 460 -15.06 12.54 12.34
N LYS A 461 -15.30 12.72 11.04
CA LYS A 461 -14.76 13.87 10.28
C LYS A 461 -15.24 15.22 10.80
N ARG A 462 -16.49 15.31 11.28
CA ARG A 462 -17.06 16.55 11.85
C ARG A 462 -16.55 16.87 13.25
N HIS A 463 -15.96 15.90 13.94
CA HIS A 463 -15.44 16.09 15.29
C HIS A 463 -14.40 17.22 15.33
N ALA A 464 -14.42 18.05 16.37
CA ALA A 464 -13.59 19.26 16.52
C ALA A 464 -12.09 19.00 16.33
N PHE A 465 -11.62 17.83 16.79
CA PHE A 465 -10.24 17.36 16.60
C PHE A 465 -9.80 17.35 15.12
N PHE A 466 -10.71 17.06 14.19
CA PHE A 466 -10.40 17.05 12.76
C PHE A 466 -10.95 18.28 12.01
N SER A 467 -12.23 18.63 12.20
CA SER A 467 -12.92 19.64 11.39
C SER A 467 -12.32 21.04 11.47
N LYS A 468 -11.65 21.38 12.57
CA LYS A 468 -10.93 22.66 12.75
C LYS A 468 -9.59 22.72 12.01
N HIS A 469 -9.04 21.58 11.61
CA HIS A 469 -7.63 21.46 11.23
C HIS A 469 -7.39 20.72 9.91
N VAL A 470 -8.35 19.94 9.43
CA VAL A 470 -8.21 19.06 8.26
C VAL A 470 -9.14 19.50 7.14
N ASP A 471 -8.55 19.89 6.02
CA ASP A 471 -9.24 20.00 4.74
C ASP A 471 -9.23 18.63 4.05
N TRP A 472 -10.36 17.91 4.13
CA TRP A 472 -10.48 16.54 3.62
C TRP A 472 -10.23 16.42 2.11
N GLN A 473 -10.62 17.43 1.32
CA GLN A 473 -10.43 17.42 -0.12
C GLN A 473 -8.94 17.57 -0.46
N ARG A 474 -8.25 18.48 0.24
CA ARG A 474 -6.79 18.64 0.09
C ARG A 474 -6.03 17.42 0.62
N LEU A 475 -6.48 16.82 1.72
CA LEU A 475 -5.87 15.60 2.27
C LEU A 475 -5.95 14.46 1.25
N MET A 476 -7.15 14.15 0.74
CA MET A 476 -7.36 13.10 -0.29
C MET A 476 -6.60 13.37 -1.59
N ALA A 477 -6.32 14.64 -1.91
CA ALA A 477 -5.50 15.01 -3.05
C ALA A 477 -3.98 15.02 -2.76
N LYS A 478 -3.54 14.61 -1.56
CA LYS A 478 -2.16 14.72 -1.06
C LYS A 478 -1.58 16.14 -1.21
N LYS A 479 -2.42 17.17 -1.00
CA LYS A 479 -2.06 18.61 -1.08
C LYS A 479 -1.81 19.24 0.29
N ILE A 480 -1.68 18.43 1.32
CA ILE A 480 -1.25 18.82 2.67
C ILE A 480 0.11 18.21 2.89
N GLN A 481 1.10 19.04 3.23
CA GLN A 481 2.46 18.58 3.49
C GLN A 481 2.49 17.67 4.73
N PRO A 482 3.09 16.47 4.65
CA PRO A 482 3.23 15.62 5.82
C PRO A 482 4.08 16.25 6.94
N PRO A 483 3.76 15.98 8.21
CA PRO A 483 4.46 16.51 9.38
C PRO A 483 5.88 15.95 9.53
N PHE A 484 6.12 14.77 8.96
CA PHE A 484 7.38 14.06 9.04
C PHE A 484 7.65 13.41 7.68
N LYS A 485 8.88 13.55 7.19
CA LYS A 485 9.36 12.89 5.99
C LYS A 485 10.44 11.87 6.37
N PRO A 486 10.28 10.58 6.03
CA PRO A 486 11.32 9.59 6.34
C PRO A 486 12.58 9.83 5.51
N SER A 487 13.74 9.56 6.11
CA SER A 487 15.02 9.53 5.39
C SER A 487 15.05 8.26 4.54
N VAL A 488 15.19 8.43 3.23
CA VAL A 488 15.18 7.34 2.25
C VAL A 488 16.26 7.66 1.21
N GLU A 489 17.29 6.82 1.13
CA GLU A 489 18.45 7.06 0.25
C GLU A 489 18.12 6.77 -1.23
N SER A 490 17.20 5.85 -1.50
CA SER A 490 16.83 5.48 -2.86
C SER A 490 15.50 4.72 -2.93
N VAL A 491 14.99 4.54 -4.15
CA VAL A 491 13.83 3.67 -4.44
C VAL A 491 14.07 2.20 -4.09
N LEU A 492 15.32 1.79 -3.91
CA LEU A 492 15.71 0.44 -3.49
C LEU A 492 15.95 0.35 -1.97
N ASP A 493 15.91 1.48 -1.28
CA ASP A 493 16.29 1.56 0.11
C ASP A 493 15.40 0.67 0.97
N VAL A 494 16.06 -0.10 1.82
CA VAL A 494 15.43 -0.97 2.80
C VAL A 494 15.95 -0.70 4.22
N ALA A 495 16.67 0.40 4.45
CA ALA A 495 17.23 0.74 5.75
C ALA A 495 16.16 0.88 6.85
N ASN A 496 14.92 1.17 6.45
CA ASN A 496 13.78 1.29 7.35
C ASN A 496 13.01 -0.05 7.54
N PHE A 497 13.56 -1.18 7.08
CA PHE A 497 13.03 -2.53 7.33
C PHE A 497 13.94 -3.29 8.30
N ASP A 498 13.38 -4.29 8.98
CA ASP A 498 14.14 -5.10 9.93
C ASP A 498 15.35 -5.79 9.26
N SER A 499 16.52 -5.63 9.88
CA SER A 499 17.77 -6.26 9.46
C SER A 499 17.71 -7.79 9.46
N GLU A 500 16.89 -8.39 10.33
CA GLU A 500 16.68 -9.84 10.38
C GLU A 500 16.12 -10.35 9.05
N PHE A 501 15.16 -9.61 8.46
CA PHE A 501 14.56 -9.97 7.19
C PHE A 501 15.47 -9.62 6.01
N THR A 502 16.04 -8.42 6.00
CA THR A 502 16.81 -7.94 4.84
C THR A 502 18.16 -8.66 4.67
N ALA A 503 18.64 -9.38 5.68
CA ALA A 503 19.79 -10.28 5.60
C ALA A 503 19.47 -11.66 5.02
N GLU A 504 18.20 -12.07 4.95
CA GLU A 504 17.79 -13.35 4.37
C GLU A 504 17.98 -13.34 2.84
N ALA A 505 18.44 -14.47 2.29
CA ALA A 505 18.55 -14.63 0.85
C ALA A 505 17.17 -14.52 0.17
N ALA A 506 17.05 -13.60 -0.79
CA ALA A 506 15.85 -13.42 -1.60
C ALA A 506 15.72 -14.58 -2.60
N GLN A 507 15.04 -15.64 -2.19
CA GLN A 507 14.77 -16.79 -3.02
C GLN A 507 13.32 -17.23 -2.89
N ASP A 508 12.70 -17.56 -4.02
CA ASP A 508 11.38 -18.19 -4.03
C ASP A 508 11.51 -19.64 -3.54
N SER A 509 11.11 -19.88 -2.29
CA SER A 509 11.43 -21.13 -1.60
C SER A 509 10.73 -22.33 -2.24
N HIS A 510 11.46 -23.41 -2.55
CA HIS A 510 10.86 -24.66 -3.01
C HIS A 510 9.85 -25.21 -1.99
N VAL A 511 8.78 -25.82 -2.48
CA VAL A 511 7.71 -26.42 -1.66
C VAL A 511 7.83 -27.93 -1.80
N ASP A 512 8.39 -28.59 -0.78
CA ASP A 512 8.49 -30.07 -0.71
C ASP A 512 7.15 -30.72 -0.29
N ALA A 513 6.02 -30.08 -0.61
CA ALA A 513 4.71 -30.56 -0.22
C ALA A 513 4.10 -31.45 -1.31
N THR A 514 3.25 -32.40 -0.90
CA THR A 514 2.43 -33.17 -1.82
C THR A 514 1.60 -32.23 -2.68
N PRO A 515 1.59 -32.40 -4.03
CA PRO A 515 0.78 -31.56 -4.91
C PRO A 515 -0.69 -31.56 -4.48
N LEU A 516 -1.33 -30.39 -4.49
CA LEU A 516 -2.76 -30.29 -4.22
C LEU A 516 -3.55 -30.99 -5.32
N SER A 517 -4.68 -31.61 -4.96
CA SER A 517 -5.57 -32.25 -5.93
C SER A 517 -6.16 -31.23 -6.90
N GLU A 518 -6.52 -31.68 -8.11
CA GLU A 518 -7.10 -30.82 -9.16
C GLU A 518 -8.36 -30.09 -8.67
N THR A 519 -9.21 -30.77 -7.90
CA THR A 519 -10.42 -30.17 -7.30
C THR A 519 -10.09 -29.04 -6.32
N VAL A 520 -8.96 -29.11 -5.61
CA VAL A 520 -8.50 -28.03 -4.74
C VAL A 520 -7.88 -26.91 -5.57
N GLN A 521 -7.12 -27.24 -6.62
CA GLN A 521 -6.55 -26.23 -7.54
C GLN A 521 -7.64 -25.39 -8.21
N ASP A 522 -8.72 -26.03 -8.63
CA ASP A 522 -9.84 -25.36 -9.30
C ASP A 522 -10.55 -24.32 -8.42
N GLN A 523 -10.46 -24.45 -7.09
CA GLN A 523 -11.00 -23.45 -6.16
C GLN A 523 -10.20 -22.14 -6.17
N PHE A 524 -8.97 -22.13 -6.67
CA PHE A 524 -8.15 -20.91 -6.83
C PHE A 524 -8.32 -20.24 -8.21
N ARG A 525 -9.28 -20.70 -9.04
CA ARG A 525 -9.62 -20.03 -10.31
C ARG A 525 -10.09 -18.60 -10.03
N GLY A 526 -9.68 -17.67 -10.89
CA GLY A 526 -9.96 -16.23 -10.72
C GLY A 526 -8.97 -15.48 -9.82
N PHE A 527 -7.97 -16.15 -9.22
CA PHE A 527 -6.92 -15.46 -8.46
C PHE A 527 -6.01 -14.61 -9.37
N THR A 528 -5.72 -15.08 -10.58
CA THR A 528 -4.86 -14.35 -11.52
C THR A 528 -5.54 -13.06 -11.95
N TYR A 529 -4.92 -11.93 -11.62
CA TYR A 529 -5.35 -10.59 -12.00
C TYR A 529 -4.23 -9.91 -12.78
N ASN A 530 -4.56 -9.57 -14.03
CA ASN A 530 -3.84 -8.59 -14.79
C ASN A 530 -4.88 -7.53 -15.19
N PRO A 531 -4.72 -6.25 -14.82
CA PRO A 531 -5.64 -5.19 -15.21
C PRO A 531 -5.95 -5.15 -16.72
N GLY A 532 -5.11 -5.76 -17.57
CA GLY A 532 -5.32 -5.84 -19.03
C GLY A 532 -6.31 -6.90 -19.49
N ASN A 533 -6.71 -7.80 -18.59
CA ASN A 533 -7.58 -8.92 -18.89
C ASN A 533 -9.05 -8.68 -18.51
N GLU A 534 -9.42 -7.48 -18.03
CA GLU A 534 -10.77 -7.22 -17.48
C GLU A 534 -11.92 -7.28 -18.50
N TYR A 535 -11.65 -7.44 -19.80
CA TYR A 535 -12.71 -7.59 -20.81
C TYR A 535 -12.99 -9.01 -21.31
N LEU A 536 -12.27 -10.04 -20.87
CA LEU A 536 -12.58 -11.42 -21.28
C LEU A 536 -12.29 -12.40 -20.13
N SER A 537 -13.26 -12.60 -19.25
CA SER A 537 -13.33 -13.84 -18.47
C SER A 537 -13.78 -14.98 -19.39
N GLU A 538 -12.90 -15.43 -20.27
CA GLU A 538 -13.02 -16.75 -20.89
C GLU A 538 -11.78 -17.58 -20.53
N SER A 539 -12.08 -18.70 -19.88
CA SER A 539 -11.30 -19.91 -19.70
C SER A 539 -9.98 -20.01 -20.48
N VAL A 540 -8.85 -20.08 -19.76
CA VAL A 540 -7.61 -20.62 -20.31
C VAL A 540 -7.72 -22.14 -20.35
N SER A 541 -7.84 -22.71 -21.55
CA SER A 541 -7.69 -24.13 -21.84
C SER A 541 -6.22 -24.52 -21.87
N TYR A 542 -5.84 -25.58 -21.16
CA TYR A 542 -4.50 -26.16 -21.26
C TYR A 542 -4.41 -27.13 -22.45
N PRO A 543 -3.28 -27.17 -23.19
CA PRO A 543 -3.04 -28.20 -24.17
C PRO A 543 -2.84 -29.54 -23.46
N SER A 544 -3.75 -30.48 -23.72
CA SER A 544 -3.59 -31.89 -23.36
C SER A 544 -2.45 -32.48 -24.19
N HIS A 545 -1.33 -32.84 -23.54
CA HIS A 545 -0.37 -33.76 -24.14
C HIS A 545 -1.04 -35.14 -24.26
N MET A 546 -1.37 -35.54 -25.49
CA MET A 546 -1.66 -36.93 -25.85
C MET A 546 -0.35 -37.64 -26.23
N GLY A 547 -0.20 -38.87 -25.75
CA GLY A 547 0.67 -39.90 -26.34
C GLY A 547 2.03 -40.04 -25.69
#